data_AF-A0A6I7WXR0-F1
#
_entry.id   AF-A0A6I7WXR0-F1
#
_cell.length_a   1.000
_cell.length_b   1.000
_cell.length_c   1.000
_cell.angle_alpha   90.00
_cell.angle_beta   90.00
_cell.angle_gamma   90.00
#
_symmetry.space_group_name_H-M   'P 1'
#
loop_
_entity.id
_entity.type
_entity.pdbx_description
1 polymer ?
#
loop_
_entity_poly.entity_id
_entity_poly.type
_entity_poly.pdbx_seq_one_letter_code
_entity_poly.pdbx_strand_id
1 'polypeptide(L)'
;MALFKQCPKIDSKISNIQSVDTEQVLGAIEQIRLLNHKVIEVNGWAYNGPAPVCIVLTNQNDIVRGIASYGIERLDVVEAIPAVLSNHSGWQGYGKVHKHDRIVKVYMLTEKAYWLLLNNSFQIHRHPFTFQKLVSPHDVIK
;
A
#
# COMPACT_ATOMS: atom_id res chain seq x y z
N MET A 1 14.98 10.98 14.66
CA MET A 1 15.01 9.53 14.37
C MET A 1 14.60 9.35 12.92
N ALA A 2 15.41 8.70 12.07
CA ALA A 2 15.13 8.68 10.62
C ALA A 2 13.97 7.72 10.32
N LEU A 3 12.89 8.25 9.75
CA LEU A 3 11.57 7.64 9.53
C LEU A 3 11.59 6.29 8.76
N PHE A 4 12.71 5.94 8.11
CA PHE A 4 12.78 4.82 7.16
C PHE A 4 13.89 3.79 7.47
N LYS A 5 14.60 3.89 8.60
CA LYS A 5 15.72 2.98 8.91
C LYS A 5 15.32 1.49 8.94
N GLN A 6 14.04 1.22 9.19
CA GLN A 6 13.50 -0.14 9.29
C GLN A 6 12.82 -0.61 7.99
N CYS A 7 12.73 0.26 6.99
CA CYS A 7 12.20 -0.11 5.69
C CYS A 7 13.22 -0.92 4.87
N PRO A 8 12.77 -1.93 4.12
CA PRO A 8 13.63 -2.67 3.20
C PRO A 8 14.17 -1.75 2.09
N LYS A 9 15.32 -2.14 1.52
CA LYS A 9 15.92 -1.40 0.39
C LYS A 9 15.02 -1.52 -0.85
N ILE A 10 15.01 -0.48 -1.67
CA ILE A 10 14.42 -0.55 -3.02
C ILE A 10 15.07 -1.72 -3.79
N ASP A 11 14.29 -2.40 -4.62
CA ASP A 11 14.63 -3.59 -5.40
C ASP A 11 14.92 -4.87 -4.59
N SER A 12 14.78 -4.83 -3.26
CA SER A 12 14.74 -6.05 -2.44
C SER A 12 13.35 -6.70 -2.46
N LYS A 13 13.29 -8.01 -2.21
CA LYS A 13 12.03 -8.74 -2.06
C LYS A 13 11.64 -8.81 -0.58
N ILE A 14 10.38 -8.51 -0.26
CA ILE A 14 9.86 -8.73 1.09
C ILE A 14 9.47 -10.20 1.30
N SER A 15 9.58 -10.66 2.55
CA SER A 15 9.26 -12.01 3.00
C SER A 15 8.47 -11.95 4.31
N ASN A 16 7.93 -13.07 4.81
CA ASN A 16 7.07 -13.10 6.01
C ASN A 16 5.75 -12.31 5.82
N ILE A 17 5.09 -12.57 4.69
CA ILE A 17 3.76 -12.03 4.38
C ILE A 17 2.72 -12.91 5.06
N GLN A 18 1.79 -12.31 5.80
CA GLN A 18 0.65 -13.02 6.36
C GLN A 18 -0.64 -12.66 5.62
N SER A 19 -1.49 -13.66 5.40
CA SER A 19 -2.87 -13.45 5.01
C SER A 19 -3.66 -13.02 6.23
N VAL A 20 -4.50 -12.01 6.06
CA VAL A 20 -5.47 -11.63 7.08
C VAL A 20 -6.84 -12.12 6.66
N ASP A 21 -7.67 -12.42 7.65
CA ASP A 21 -9.06 -12.77 7.41
C ASP A 21 -9.74 -11.69 6.57
N THR A 22 -10.56 -12.11 5.62
CA THR A 22 -11.25 -11.29 4.64
C THR A 22 -12.15 -10.21 5.25
N GLU A 23 -12.51 -10.35 6.52
CA GLU A 23 -13.36 -9.40 7.25
C GLU A 23 -12.59 -8.21 7.85
N GLN A 24 -11.24 -8.27 7.95
CA GLN A 24 -10.48 -7.21 8.60
C GLN A 24 -10.00 -6.15 7.59
N VAL A 25 -10.54 -4.93 7.70
CA VAL A 25 -10.08 -3.79 6.89
C VAL A 25 -8.82 -3.19 7.50
N LEU A 26 -7.69 -3.41 6.85
CA LEU A 26 -6.36 -2.98 7.33
C LEU A 26 -5.87 -1.65 6.77
N GLY A 27 -6.63 -1.09 5.83
CA GLY A 27 -6.20 0.02 4.99
C GLY A 27 -6.38 -0.29 3.52
N ALA A 28 -6.25 0.74 2.69
CA ALA A 28 -6.42 0.62 1.25
C ALA A 28 -5.53 1.60 0.50
N ILE A 29 -5.18 1.23 -0.73
CA ILE A 29 -4.75 2.21 -1.74
C ILE A 29 -6.00 2.95 -2.24
N GLU A 30 -5.99 4.27 -2.16
CA GLU A 30 -7.12 5.10 -2.64
C GLU A 30 -6.81 5.70 -4.01
N GLN A 31 -5.61 6.23 -4.19
CA GLN A 31 -5.20 6.86 -5.43
C GLN A 31 -3.81 6.40 -5.85
N ILE A 32 -3.64 6.28 -7.16
CA ILE A 32 -2.36 6.06 -7.83
C ILE A 32 -2.31 6.95 -9.07
N ARG A 33 -1.21 7.66 -9.26
CA ARG A 33 -0.96 8.45 -10.46
C ARG A 33 0.47 8.35 -10.93
N LEU A 34 0.64 8.49 -12.24
CA LEU A 34 1.95 8.63 -12.86
C LEU A 34 2.40 10.09 -12.71
N LEU A 35 3.53 10.33 -12.04
CA LEU A 35 4.13 11.66 -11.97
C LEU A 35 4.98 11.96 -13.20
N ASN A 36 5.69 10.94 -13.69
CA ASN A 36 6.48 11.00 -14.91
C ASN A 36 6.67 9.59 -15.49
N HIS A 37 7.40 9.46 -16.59
CA HIS A 37 7.59 8.19 -17.31
C HIS A 37 8.11 6.98 -16.49
N LYS A 38 8.56 7.16 -15.24
CA LYS A 38 9.08 6.08 -14.38
C LYS A 38 8.62 6.13 -12.93
N VAL A 39 8.02 7.23 -12.47
CA VAL A 39 7.70 7.44 -11.05
C VAL A 39 6.20 7.53 -10.85
N ILE A 40 5.71 6.79 -9.86
CA ILE A 40 4.33 6.83 -9.39
C ILE A 40 4.27 7.50 -8.03
N GLU A 41 3.15 8.17 -7.79
CA GLU A 41 2.71 8.56 -6.46
C GLU A 41 1.48 7.73 -6.11
N VAL A 42 1.46 7.25 -4.87
CA VAL A 42 0.38 6.42 -4.34
C VAL A 42 0.03 6.93 -2.95
N ASN A 43 -1.25 7.01 -2.64
CA ASN A 43 -1.72 7.38 -1.31
C ASN A 43 -2.88 6.48 -0.87
N GLY A 44 -3.16 6.56 0.43
CA GLY A 44 -4.26 5.84 1.05
C GLY A 44 -4.20 5.95 2.56
N TRP A 45 -4.75 4.94 3.23
CA TRP A 45 -4.71 4.82 4.70
C TRP A 45 -4.37 3.39 5.12
N ALA A 46 -3.88 3.24 6.34
CA ALA A 46 -3.49 1.96 6.94
C ALA A 46 -3.69 1.98 8.45
N TYR A 47 -4.25 0.90 8.99
CA TYR A 47 -4.48 0.75 10.42
C TYR A 47 -4.52 -0.73 10.84
N ASN A 48 -3.77 -1.06 11.89
CA ASN A 48 -3.79 -2.37 12.55
C ASN A 48 -3.47 -2.22 14.05
N GLY A 49 -4.07 -1.21 14.69
CA GLY A 49 -3.73 -0.83 16.06
C GLY A 49 -2.51 0.10 16.09
N PRO A 50 -1.30 -0.40 16.42
CA PRO A 50 -0.09 0.43 16.39
C PRO A 50 0.25 0.99 15.01
N ALA A 51 1.05 2.07 14.99
CA ALA A 51 1.57 2.64 13.76
C ALA A 51 2.45 1.61 13.02
N PRO A 52 2.33 1.50 11.69
CA PRO A 52 3.17 0.60 10.92
C PRO A 52 4.64 1.03 11.00
N VAL A 53 5.52 0.04 11.13
CA VAL A 53 6.98 0.25 11.13
C VAL A 53 7.45 0.79 9.77
N CYS A 54 6.80 0.34 8.70
CA CYS A 54 7.09 0.75 7.33
C CYS A 54 5.88 0.50 6.43
N ILE A 55 5.73 1.30 5.38
CA ILE A 55 4.81 1.02 4.27
C ILE A 55 5.63 0.99 2.98
N VAL A 56 5.44 -0.07 2.18
CA VAL A 56 6.17 -0.29 0.93
C VAL A 56 5.22 -0.47 -0.24
N LEU A 57 5.59 0.12 -1.37
CA LEU A 57 4.99 -0.14 -2.67
C LEU A 57 5.79 -1.29 -3.31
N THR A 58 5.12 -2.32 -3.80
CA THR A 58 5.77 -3.48 -4.44
C THR A 58 5.18 -3.80 -5.80
N ASN A 59 5.91 -4.58 -6.59
CA ASN A 59 5.38 -5.16 -7.82
C ASN A 59 4.67 -6.51 -7.57
N GLN A 60 4.29 -7.21 -8.65
CA GLN A 60 3.65 -8.53 -8.60
C GLN A 60 4.49 -9.62 -7.90
N ASN A 61 5.81 -9.46 -7.82
CA ASN A 61 6.76 -10.42 -7.25
C ASN A 61 7.22 -10.02 -5.84
N ASP A 62 6.53 -9.07 -5.19
CA ASP A 62 6.87 -8.55 -3.86
C ASP A 62 8.23 -7.83 -3.80
N ILE A 63 8.69 -7.34 -4.94
CA ILE A 63 9.90 -6.52 -5.03
C ILE A 63 9.54 -5.08 -4.71
N VAL A 64 10.25 -4.49 -3.75
CA VAL A 64 10.06 -3.12 -3.27
C VAL A 64 10.39 -2.13 -4.40
N ARG A 65 9.41 -1.31 -4.73
CA ARG A 65 9.50 -0.24 -5.74
C ARG A 65 9.50 1.15 -5.13
N GLY A 66 9.01 1.28 -3.89
CA GLY A 66 8.89 2.55 -3.20
C GLY A 66 8.60 2.37 -1.72
N ILE A 67 8.69 3.47 -0.98
CA ILE A 67 8.33 3.56 0.44
C ILE A 67 7.36 4.72 0.63
N ALA A 68 6.55 4.67 1.68
CA ALA A 68 5.59 5.72 2.00
C ALA A 68 5.86 6.34 3.38
N SER A 69 5.56 7.63 3.49
CA SER A 69 5.45 8.32 4.78
C SER A 69 4.07 8.03 5.35
N TYR A 70 4.01 7.71 6.63
CA TYR A 70 2.79 7.44 7.38
C TYR A 70 2.55 8.54 8.41
N GLY A 71 1.31 8.66 8.89
CA GLY A 71 0.93 9.61 9.94
C GLY A 71 0.24 10.86 9.40
N ILE A 72 -0.30 10.80 8.18
CA ILE A 72 -1.09 11.90 7.61
C ILE A 72 -2.49 11.86 8.24
N GLU A 73 -3.02 13.02 8.59
CA GLU A 73 -4.34 13.14 9.20
C GLU A 73 -5.46 12.67 8.24
N ARG A 74 -6.40 11.88 8.76
CA ARG A 74 -7.54 11.24 8.09
C ARG A 74 -8.73 11.13 9.03
N LEU A 75 -9.38 12.28 9.28
CA LEU A 75 -10.60 12.35 10.09
C LEU A 75 -11.77 11.59 9.44
N ASP A 76 -11.84 11.61 8.11
CA ASP A 76 -12.83 10.88 7.33
C ASP A 76 -12.78 9.37 7.55
N VAL A 77 -11.59 8.80 7.75
CA VAL A 77 -11.41 7.35 7.96
C VAL A 77 -11.89 6.93 9.36
N VAL A 78 -11.52 7.68 10.40
CA VAL A 78 -11.94 7.38 11.79
C VAL A 78 -13.45 7.59 11.97
N GLU A 79 -14.04 8.56 11.27
CA GLU A 79 -15.50 8.78 11.29
C GLU A 79 -16.27 7.69 10.55
N ALA A 80 -15.75 7.19 9.41
CA ALA A 80 -16.44 6.20 8.60
C ALA A 80 -16.24 4.74 9.05
N ILE A 81 -15.14 4.44 9.75
CA ILE A 81 -14.75 3.06 10.09
C ILE A 81 -14.51 2.94 11.60
N PRO A 82 -15.51 2.48 12.38
CA PRO A 82 -15.44 2.44 13.85
C PRO A 82 -14.25 1.65 14.45
N ALA A 83 -13.69 0.70 13.68
CA ALA A 83 -12.53 -0.08 14.12
C ALA A 83 -11.20 0.69 14.03
N VAL A 84 -11.15 1.80 13.30
CA VAL A 84 -9.97 2.64 13.16
C VAL A 84 -10.01 3.70 14.26
N LEU A 85 -9.04 3.67 15.18
CA LEU A 85 -9.02 4.56 16.35
C LEU A 85 -8.02 5.72 16.23
N SER A 86 -7.21 5.75 15.18
CA SER A 86 -6.21 6.79 14.94
C SER A 86 -6.66 7.73 13.83
N ASN A 87 -6.66 9.03 14.12
CA ASN A 87 -6.84 10.07 13.10
C ASN A 87 -5.58 10.27 12.23
N HIS A 88 -4.45 9.64 12.52
CA HIS A 88 -3.21 9.74 11.72
C HIS A 88 -2.95 8.45 10.93
N SER A 89 -3.98 7.92 10.27
CA SER A 89 -3.93 6.66 9.54
C SER A 89 -3.49 6.80 8.08
N GLY A 90 -3.33 8.03 7.58
CA GLY A 90 -3.00 8.30 6.18
C GLY A 90 -1.53 8.05 5.86
N TRP A 91 -1.28 7.69 4.60
CA TRP A 91 0.06 7.56 4.05
C TRP A 91 0.16 8.05 2.60
N GLN A 92 1.37 8.46 2.23
CA GLN A 92 1.71 8.87 0.86
C GLN A 92 3.12 8.38 0.52
N GLY A 93 3.25 7.72 -0.63
CA GLY A 93 4.49 7.11 -1.06
C GLY A 93 4.79 7.33 -2.53
N TYR A 94 6.07 7.15 -2.85
CA TYR A 94 6.60 7.30 -4.19
C TYR A 94 7.39 6.05 -4.56
N GLY A 95 7.20 5.58 -5.79
CA GLY A 95 7.86 4.38 -6.27
C GLY A 95 8.31 4.46 -7.72
N LYS A 96 9.34 3.70 -8.07
CA LYS A 96 9.78 3.49 -9.45
C LYS A 96 9.09 2.27 -10.04
N VAL A 97 8.49 2.43 -11.21
CA VAL A 97 7.90 1.31 -11.95
C VAL A 97 8.86 0.84 -13.05
N HIS A 98 9.27 -0.42 -12.97
CA HIS A 98 10.12 -1.06 -13.98
C HIS A 98 9.28 -1.55 -15.15
N LYS A 99 9.86 -1.71 -16.35
CA LYS A 99 9.14 -2.13 -17.59
C LYS A 99 8.39 -3.47 -17.46
N HIS A 100 8.85 -4.34 -16.57
CA HIS A 100 8.26 -5.67 -16.30
C HIS A 100 7.27 -5.67 -15.13
N ASP A 101 7.07 -4.54 -14.46
CA ASP A 101 6.06 -4.45 -13.42
C ASP A 101 4.68 -4.41 -14.08
N ARG A 102 3.77 -5.24 -13.57
CA ARG A 102 2.41 -5.43 -14.07
C ARG A 102 1.36 -5.05 -13.04
N ILE A 103 1.72 -5.14 -11.75
CA ILE A 103 0.82 -4.87 -10.63
C ILE A 103 1.56 -3.99 -9.64
N VAL A 104 0.86 -3.03 -9.04
CA VAL A 104 1.27 -2.31 -7.83
C VAL A 104 0.47 -2.86 -6.66
N LYS A 105 1.19 -3.29 -5.62
CA LYS A 105 0.64 -3.70 -4.32
C LYS A 105 1.24 -2.80 -3.25
N VAL A 106 0.55 -2.67 -2.10
CA VAL A 106 1.10 -1.94 -0.95
C VAL A 106 1.00 -2.83 0.28
N TYR A 107 2.11 -2.93 1.01
CA TYR A 107 2.18 -3.68 2.25
C TYR A 107 2.58 -2.76 3.41
N MET A 108 2.04 -3.05 4.59
CA MET A 108 2.52 -2.46 5.84
C MET A 108 3.24 -3.49 6.69
N LEU A 109 4.36 -3.09 7.30
CA LEU A 109 5.10 -3.88 8.26
C LEU A 109 4.56 -3.60 9.66
N THR A 110 4.13 -4.64 10.35
CA THR A 110 3.64 -4.53 11.73
C THR A 110 4.79 -4.50 12.73
N GLU A 111 4.53 -4.05 13.96
CA GLU A 111 5.50 -4.13 15.08
C GLU A 111 5.91 -5.58 15.41
N LYS A 112 5.08 -6.56 15.03
CA LYS A 112 5.36 -8.00 15.15
C LYS A 112 6.20 -8.55 13.99
N ALA A 113 6.76 -7.68 13.14
CA ALA A 113 7.69 -8.00 12.06
C ALA A 113 7.15 -8.93 10.95
N TYR A 114 5.85 -8.83 10.65
CA TYR A 114 5.24 -9.45 9.48
C TYR A 114 4.55 -8.42 8.58
N TRP A 115 4.45 -8.72 7.29
CA TRP A 115 3.84 -7.85 6.29
C TRP A 115 2.38 -8.20 6.07
N LEU A 116 1.54 -7.17 6.06
CA LEU A 116 0.13 -7.28 5.70
C LEU A 116 -0.13 -6.52 4.41
N LEU A 117 -0.83 -7.17 3.48
CA LEU A 117 -1.28 -6.54 2.24
C LEU A 117 -2.42 -5.57 2.57
N LEU A 118 -2.31 -4.33 2.08
CA LEU A 118 -3.42 -3.38 2.13
C LEU A 118 -4.41 -3.68 1.01
N ASN A 119 -5.67 -3.29 1.22
CA ASN A 119 -6.72 -3.49 0.23
C ASN A 119 -6.44 -2.70 -1.04
N ASN A 120 -6.98 -3.23 -2.14
CA ASN A 120 -6.77 -2.78 -3.51
C ASN A 120 -5.35 -3.06 -4.01
N SER A 121 -5.26 -3.58 -5.22
CA SER A 121 -4.03 -3.66 -6.01
C SER A 121 -4.34 -3.08 -7.39
N PHE A 122 -3.34 -2.56 -8.08
CA PHE A 122 -3.56 -1.88 -9.36
C PHE A 122 -2.75 -2.54 -10.47
N GLN A 123 -3.43 -2.95 -11.54
CA GLN A 123 -2.79 -3.38 -12.77
C GLN A 123 -2.23 -2.15 -13.51
N ILE A 124 -1.01 -2.29 -14.03
CA ILE A 124 -0.33 -1.29 -14.86
C ILE A 124 -0.59 -1.61 -16.32
N HIS A 125 -1.26 -0.70 -17.02
CA HIS A 125 -1.33 -0.68 -18.48
C HIS A 125 -0.34 0.36 -18.99
N ARG A 126 0.37 0.08 -20.10
CA ARG A 126 1.45 0.97 -20.59
C ARG A 126 1.08 1.76 -21.85
N HIS A 127 0.02 1.36 -22.53
CA HIS A 127 -0.42 1.96 -23.79
C HIS A 127 -1.95 2.12 -23.81
N PRO A 128 -2.52 3.24 -23.32
CA PRO A 128 -1.83 4.35 -22.62
C PRO A 128 -1.35 3.95 -21.22
N PHE A 129 -0.45 4.74 -20.62
CA PHE A 129 0.04 4.46 -19.26
C PHE A 129 -1.06 4.77 -18.24
N THR A 130 -1.73 3.74 -17.74
CA THR A 130 -2.86 3.87 -16.80
C THR A 130 -2.79 2.80 -15.71
N PHE A 131 -3.53 3.04 -14.64
CA PHE A 131 -3.70 2.11 -13.54
C PHE A 131 -5.16 1.70 -13.44
N GLN A 132 -5.40 0.40 -13.38
CA GLN A 132 -6.73 -0.16 -13.20
C GLN A 132 -6.76 -0.93 -11.89
N LYS A 133 -7.69 -0.59 -11.01
CA LYS A 133 -7.91 -1.36 -9.77
C LYS A 133 -8.27 -2.80 -10.13
N LEU A 134 -7.55 -3.75 -9.55
CA LEU A 134 -7.89 -5.16 -9.61
C LEU A 134 -9.11 -5.39 -8.71
N VAL A 135 -10.18 -5.89 -9.31
CA VAL A 135 -11.41 -6.25 -8.62
C VAL A 135 -11.23 -7.68 -8.11
N SER A 136 -11.50 -7.93 -6.82
CA SER A 136 -11.52 -9.29 -6.31
C SER A 136 -12.71 -10.01 -6.93
N PRO A 137 -12.62 -11.31 -7.30
CA PRO A 137 -13.77 -12.06 -7.82
C PRO A 137 -15.02 -12.01 -6.93
N HIS A 138 -14.84 -11.72 -5.63
CA HIS A 138 -15.91 -11.58 -4.65
C HIS A 138 -16.68 -10.24 -4.70
N ASP A 139 -16.21 -9.25 -5.46
CA ASP A 139 -16.87 -7.94 -5.58
C ASP A 139 -17.90 -7.89 -6.72
N VAL A 140 -18.06 -8.98 -7.49
CA VAL A 140 -18.98 -9.10 -8.65
C VAL A 140 -20.23 -9.90 -8.30
N ILE A 141 -20.83 -9.66 -7.12
CA ILE A 141 -22.21 -10.06 -6.88
C ILE A 141 -22.87 -8.96 -6.05
N LYS A 142 -23.63 -8.09 -6.73
CA LYS A 142 -24.78 -7.37 -6.19
C LYS A 142 -25.92 -7.49 -7.18
#